data_AF-A0A497QC52-F1
#
_entry.id   AF-A0A497QC52-F1
#
_cell.length_a   1.000
_cell.length_b   1.000
_cell.length_c   1.000
_cell.angle_alpha   90.00
_cell.angle_beta   90.00
_cell.angle_gamma   90.00
#
_symmetry.space_group_name_H-M   'P 1'
#
loop_
_entity.id
_entity.type
_entity.pdbx_description
1 polymer ?
#
loop_
_entity_poly.entity_id
_entity_poly.type
_entity_poly.pdbx_seq_one_letter_code
_entity_poly.pdbx_strand_id
1 'polypeptide(L)'
;MAEEDTYVRAKLTEINGALTRMTEMLNKMIEVLTHVTTLEERVSDLALEVAANGEKLDELLETVRSLSKKGIGVAAGGPRSTSTVEEKAKMSSLSSLLDTLESQIRDGMIASDLAEKIRETAGLFEERGGSANLVVKMQRWVRILKTYGRVDPVNPTDLAKLRSDVKDWQKELAQMR
;
A
#
# COMPACT_ATOMS: atom_id res chain seq x y z
N MET A 1 51.04 -29.71 26.39
CA MET A 1 50.41 -30.59 25.38
C MET A 1 48.95 -30.95 25.72
N ALA A 2 48.56 -31.25 26.97
CA ALA A 2 47.17 -31.65 27.28
C ALA A 2 46.13 -30.49 27.28
N GLU A 3 46.53 -29.28 27.70
CA GLU A 3 45.62 -28.13 27.75
C GLU A 3 45.30 -27.57 26.36
N GLU A 4 46.28 -27.59 25.46
CA GLU A 4 46.15 -27.15 24.08
C GLU A 4 45.19 -28.06 23.29
N ASP A 5 45.27 -29.38 23.51
CA ASP A 5 44.36 -30.36 22.91
C ASP A 5 42.91 -30.23 23.45
N THR A 6 42.76 -29.83 24.71
CA THR A 6 41.46 -29.56 25.34
C THR A 6 40.82 -28.29 24.76
N TYR A 7 41.61 -27.23 24.56
CA TYR A 7 41.15 -25.98 23.94
C TYR A 7 40.74 -26.17 22.48
N VAL A 8 41.53 -26.94 21.71
CA VAL A 8 41.22 -27.25 20.30
C VAL A 8 39.91 -28.04 20.19
N ARG A 9 39.65 -29.02 21.07
CA ARG A 9 38.36 -29.73 21.10
C ARG A 9 37.19 -28.80 21.43
N ALA A 10 37.34 -27.94 22.44
CA ALA A 10 36.29 -26.99 22.80
C ALA A 10 35.93 -26.07 21.62
N LYS A 11 36.95 -25.56 20.91
CA LYS A 11 36.74 -24.73 19.72
C LYS A 11 36.12 -25.50 18.55
N LEU A 12 36.52 -26.75 18.32
CA LEU A 12 35.91 -27.60 17.31
C LEU A 12 34.43 -27.89 17.62
N THR A 13 34.07 -28.11 18.88
CA THR A 13 32.67 -28.27 19.30
C THR A 13 31.86 -26.99 19.09
N GLU A 14 32.44 -25.83 19.41
CA GLU A 14 31.80 -24.53 19.18
C GLU A 14 31.56 -24.25 17.69
N ILE A 15 32.55 -24.54 16.84
CA ILE A 15 32.45 -24.44 15.38
C ILE A 15 31.39 -25.39 14.83
N ASN A 16 31.37 -26.65 15.28
CA ASN A 16 30.34 -27.60 14.86
C ASN A 16 28.94 -27.12 15.25
N GLY A 17 28.76 -26.60 16.45
CA GLY A 17 27.49 -26.03 16.88
C GLY A 17 27.07 -24.79 16.05
N ALA A 18 28.03 -23.95 15.67
CA ALA A 18 27.77 -22.82 14.78
C ALA A 18 27.38 -23.27 13.36
N LEU A 19 28.04 -24.32 12.83
CA LEU A 19 27.70 -24.92 11.54
C LEU A 19 26.30 -25.51 11.54
N THR A 20 25.88 -26.22 12.60
CA THR A 20 24.51 -26.75 12.70
C THR A 20 23.47 -25.62 12.68
N ARG A 21 23.69 -24.54 13.42
CA ARG A 21 22.80 -23.37 13.42
C ARG A 21 22.76 -22.67 12.05
N MET A 22 23.89 -22.57 11.36
CA MET A 22 23.93 -22.02 10.00
C MET A 22 23.15 -22.89 9.02
N THR A 23 23.27 -24.21 9.10
CA THR A 23 22.51 -25.14 8.25
C THR A 23 20.99 -25.03 8.50
N GLU A 24 20.56 -24.93 9.76
CA GLU A 24 19.15 -24.69 10.09
C GLU A 24 18.65 -23.34 9.55
N MET A 25 19.46 -22.30 9.65
CA MET A 25 19.13 -20.97 9.13
C MET A 25 19.01 -20.98 7.60
N LEU A 26 19.94 -21.66 6.91
CA LEU A 26 19.88 -21.80 5.45
C LEU A 26 18.63 -22.57 5.02
N ASN A 27 18.26 -23.63 5.72
CA ASN A 27 17.03 -24.37 5.43
C ASN A 27 15.77 -23.49 5.61
N LYS A 28 15.72 -22.69 6.68
CA LYS A 28 14.63 -21.71 6.88
C LYS A 28 14.61 -20.64 5.78
N MET A 29 15.78 -20.17 5.33
CA MET A 29 15.85 -19.20 4.24
C MET A 29 15.33 -19.80 2.93
N ILE A 30 15.63 -21.06 2.62
CA ILE A 30 15.08 -21.76 1.44
C ILE A 30 13.55 -21.84 1.50
N GLU A 31 12.98 -22.15 2.67
CA GLU A 31 11.53 -22.21 2.89
C GLU A 31 10.87 -20.83 2.70
N VAL A 32 11.46 -19.78 3.27
CA VAL A 32 10.99 -18.39 3.10
C VAL A 32 11.04 -17.97 1.63
N LEU A 33 12.14 -18.26 0.93
CA LEU A 33 12.29 -17.91 -0.49
C LEU A 33 11.24 -18.60 -1.35
N THR A 34 10.96 -19.87 -1.06
CA THR A 34 9.91 -20.64 -1.75
C THR A 34 8.53 -20.00 -1.52
N HIS A 35 8.22 -19.58 -0.29
CA HIS A 35 6.97 -18.89 0.01
C HIS A 35 6.87 -17.52 -0.68
N VAL A 36 7.96 -16.75 -0.73
CA VAL A 36 7.99 -15.46 -1.43
C VAL A 36 7.71 -15.64 -2.92
N THR A 37 8.35 -16.62 -3.58
CA THR A 37 8.08 -16.89 -5.00
C THR A 37 6.62 -17.28 -5.24
N THR A 38 6.02 -18.11 -4.39
CA THR A 38 4.59 -18.44 -4.51
C THR A 38 3.66 -17.25 -4.26
N LEU A 39 4.08 -16.29 -3.43
CA LEU A 39 3.34 -15.05 -3.21
C LEU A 39 3.44 -14.11 -4.42
N GLU A 40 4.63 -14.00 -5.02
CA GLU A 40 4.85 -13.21 -6.24
C GLU A 40 4.01 -13.73 -7.42
N GLU A 41 3.94 -15.06 -7.61
CA GLU A 41 3.07 -15.67 -8.62
C GLU A 41 1.59 -15.30 -8.39
N ARG A 42 1.10 -15.42 -7.15
CA ARG A 42 -0.29 -15.05 -6.79
C ARG A 42 -0.58 -13.56 -6.97
N VAL A 43 0.39 -12.70 -6.68
CA VAL A 43 0.27 -11.25 -6.89
C VAL A 43 0.22 -10.93 -8.38
N SER A 44 1.03 -11.61 -9.20
CA SER A 44 0.99 -11.47 -10.65
C SER A 44 -0.36 -11.90 -11.22
N ASP A 45 -0.91 -13.02 -10.75
CA ASP A 45 -2.24 -13.50 -11.15
C ASP A 45 -3.34 -12.50 -10.74
N LEU A 46 -3.28 -11.99 -9.51
CA LEU A 46 -4.21 -10.98 -9.02
C LEU A 46 -4.15 -9.69 -9.85
N ALA A 47 -2.94 -9.25 -10.25
CA ALA A 47 -2.76 -8.08 -11.09
C ALA A 47 -3.40 -8.26 -12.47
N LEU A 48 -3.29 -9.46 -13.06
CA LEU A 48 -3.97 -9.80 -14.32
C LEU A 48 -5.49 -9.80 -14.17
N GLU A 49 -6.03 -10.35 -13.09
CA GLU A 49 -7.48 -10.34 -12.82
C GLU A 49 -8.01 -8.92 -12.59
N VAL A 50 -7.26 -8.08 -11.87
CA VAL A 50 -7.62 -6.67 -11.66
C VAL A 50 -7.61 -5.90 -12.97
N ALA A 51 -6.63 -6.13 -13.85
CA ALA A 51 -6.59 -5.53 -15.18
C ALA A 51 -7.80 -5.94 -16.03
N ALA A 52 -8.13 -7.24 -16.05
CA ALA A 52 -9.30 -7.76 -16.76
C ALA A 52 -10.64 -7.22 -16.21
N ASN A 53 -10.73 -7.02 -14.90
CA ASN A 53 -11.91 -6.42 -14.27
C ASN A 53 -11.99 -4.91 -14.50
N GLY A 54 -10.85 -4.22 -14.59
CA GLY A 54 -10.76 -2.81 -14.97
C GLY A 54 -11.29 -2.56 -16.38
N GLU A 55 -10.93 -3.42 -17.34
CA GLU A 55 -11.42 -3.34 -18.72
C GLU A 55 -12.94 -3.52 -18.80
N LYS A 56 -13.51 -4.50 -18.07
CA LYS A 56 -14.97 -4.67 -17.97
C LYS A 56 -15.68 -3.48 -17.33
N LEU A 57 -15.04 -2.82 -16.37
CA LEU A 57 -15.56 -1.60 -15.73
C LEU A 57 -15.55 -0.41 -16.69
N ASP A 58 -14.50 -0.27 -17.51
CA ASP A 58 -14.44 0.76 -18.55
C ASP A 58 -15.48 0.52 -19.64
N GLU A 59 -15.69 -0.73 -20.08
CA GLU A 59 -16.79 -1.08 -20.99
C GLU A 59 -18.17 -0.75 -20.39
N LEU A 60 -18.37 -1.01 -19.10
CA LEU A 60 -19.60 -0.63 -18.38
C LEU A 60 -19.76 0.89 -18.31
N LEU A 61 -18.68 1.64 -18.07
CA LEU A 61 -18.72 3.10 -18.06
C LEU A 61 -19.00 3.67 -19.45
N GLU A 62 -18.47 3.05 -20.50
CA GLU A 62 -18.71 3.45 -21.88
C GLU A 62 -20.15 3.16 -22.31
N THR A 63 -20.70 1.99 -21.96
CA THR A 63 -22.11 1.67 -22.22
C THR A 63 -23.04 2.62 -21.47
N VAL A 64 -22.79 2.92 -20.20
CA VAL A 64 -23.55 3.93 -19.43
C VAL A 64 -23.44 5.33 -20.05
N ARG A 65 -22.24 5.72 -20.51
CA ARG A 65 -22.03 7.01 -21.20
C ARG A 65 -22.77 7.07 -22.55
N SER A 66 -22.85 5.94 -23.26
CA SER A 66 -23.59 5.83 -24.52
C SER A 66 -25.12 5.87 -24.31
N LEU A 67 -25.62 5.32 -23.20
CA LEU A 67 -27.00 5.42 -22.75
C LEU A 67 -27.37 6.87 -22.38
N SER A 68 -26.43 7.62 -21.78
CA SER A 68 -26.62 9.05 -21.53
C SER A 68 -26.67 9.90 -22.81
N LYS A 69 -26.06 9.44 -23.92
CA LYS A 69 -26.07 10.16 -25.22
C LYS A 69 -27.25 9.78 -26.11
N LYS A 70 -27.80 8.56 -26.00
CA LYS A 70 -29.05 8.16 -26.67
C LYS A 70 -30.24 8.49 -25.76
N GLY A 71 -30.73 9.72 -25.91
CA GLY A 71 -31.82 10.35 -25.17
C GLY A 71 -32.83 9.45 -24.48
N ILE A 72 -32.85 9.55 -23.15
CA ILE A 72 -34.11 9.56 -22.39
C ILE A 72 -34.46 11.04 -22.21
N GLY A 73 -35.38 11.51 -23.04
CA GLY A 73 -36.01 12.80 -22.84
C GLY A 73 -36.76 12.79 -21.51
N VAL A 74 -36.23 13.52 -20.52
CA VAL A 74 -37.02 13.98 -19.38
C VAL A 74 -37.12 15.49 -19.50
N ALA A 75 -38.37 15.93 -19.62
CA ALA A 75 -38.79 17.29 -19.85
C ALA A 75 -38.32 18.26 -18.76
N ALA A 76 -38.09 19.50 -19.22
CA ALA A 76 -38.35 20.77 -18.54
C ALA A 76 -38.36 20.77 -17.00
N GLY A 77 -37.30 21.32 -16.39
CA GLY A 77 -37.32 21.66 -14.96
C GLY A 77 -35.99 22.11 -14.36
N GLY A 78 -35.50 23.29 -14.75
CA GLY A 78 -34.56 24.10 -13.96
C GLY A 78 -33.06 23.75 -14.05
N PRO A 79 -32.15 24.70 -13.72
CA PRO A 79 -30.71 24.49 -13.75
C PRO A 79 -30.31 23.59 -12.58
N ARG A 80 -30.29 22.27 -12.81
CA ARG A 80 -29.70 21.32 -11.86
C ARG A 80 -28.20 21.20 -12.16
N SER A 81 -27.43 21.74 -11.23
CA SER A 81 -25.97 21.68 -11.15
C SER A 81 -25.43 20.30 -11.53
N THR A 82 -24.70 20.25 -12.65
CA THR A 82 -23.86 19.12 -13.06
C THR A 82 -22.71 18.84 -12.07
N SER A 83 -22.51 19.69 -11.06
CA SER A 83 -21.47 19.55 -10.03
C SER A 83 -21.55 18.23 -9.26
N THR A 84 -22.74 17.70 -9.00
CA THR A 84 -22.92 16.60 -8.03
C THR A 84 -22.45 15.22 -8.51
N VAL A 85 -22.42 14.95 -9.82
CA VAL A 85 -22.00 13.63 -10.36
C VAL A 85 -20.47 13.58 -10.50
N GLU A 86 -19.87 14.65 -11.01
CA GLU A 86 -18.40 14.76 -11.11
C GLU A 86 -17.74 14.84 -9.73
N GLU A 87 -18.33 15.56 -8.76
CA GLU A 87 -17.83 15.59 -7.37
C GLU A 87 -17.90 14.21 -6.71
N LYS A 88 -18.97 13.45 -6.94
CA LYS A 88 -19.07 12.07 -6.43
C LYS A 88 -18.04 11.14 -7.06
N ALA A 89 -17.78 11.28 -8.35
CA ALA A 89 -16.74 10.51 -9.04
C ALA A 89 -15.33 10.86 -8.53
N LYS A 90 -15.04 12.15 -8.31
CA LYS A 90 -13.79 12.63 -7.71
C LYS A 90 -13.61 12.10 -6.29
N MET A 91 -14.63 12.17 -5.44
CA MET A 91 -14.57 11.63 -4.08
C MET A 91 -14.39 10.11 -4.04
N SER A 92 -15.05 9.38 -4.94
CA SER A 92 -14.83 7.93 -5.07
C SER A 92 -13.39 7.61 -5.48
N SER A 93 -12.81 8.44 -6.35
CA SER A 93 -11.42 8.33 -6.81
C SER A 93 -10.39 8.68 -5.73
N LEU A 94 -10.71 9.64 -4.86
CA LEU A 94 -9.88 9.98 -3.69
C LEU A 94 -9.97 8.90 -2.61
N SER A 95 -11.15 8.30 -2.41
CA SER A 95 -11.34 7.18 -1.49
C SER A 95 -10.52 5.96 -1.92
N SER A 96 -10.57 5.59 -3.21
CA SER A 96 -9.81 4.42 -3.70
C SER A 96 -8.30 4.59 -3.59
N LEU A 97 -7.79 5.82 -3.73
CA LEU A 97 -6.38 6.12 -3.46
C LEU A 97 -5.99 5.87 -1.99
N LEU A 98 -6.86 6.22 -1.04
CA LEU A 98 -6.63 5.95 0.39
C LEU A 98 -6.74 4.46 0.71
N ASP A 99 -7.69 3.75 0.10
CA ASP A 99 -7.87 2.31 0.30
C ASP A 99 -6.63 1.53 -0.19
N THR A 100 -6.08 1.95 -1.32
CA THR A 100 -4.82 1.40 -1.86
C THR A 100 -3.66 1.66 -0.89
N LEU A 101 -3.58 2.88 -0.35
CA LEU A 101 -2.55 3.24 0.63
C LEU A 101 -2.69 2.43 1.93
N GLU A 102 -3.92 2.19 2.43
CA GLU A 102 -4.16 1.36 3.61
C GLU A 102 -3.68 -0.08 3.39
N SER A 103 -3.96 -0.66 2.22
CA SER A 103 -3.46 -2.00 1.86
C SER A 103 -1.94 -2.05 1.92
N GLN A 104 -1.28 -1.09 1.29
CA GLN A 104 0.18 -1.00 1.26
C GLN A 104 0.81 -0.81 2.65
N ILE A 105 0.14 -0.11 3.56
CA ILE A 105 0.55 -0.01 4.97
C ILE A 105 0.33 -1.34 5.71
N ARG A 106 -0.65 -2.16 5.33
CA ARG A 106 -0.83 -3.50 5.91
C ARG A 106 0.26 -4.47 5.49
N ASP A 107 0.68 -4.37 4.23
CA ASP A 107 1.66 -5.28 3.62
C ASP A 107 3.09 -5.08 4.16
N GLY A 108 3.32 -4.05 4.99
CA GLY A 108 4.55 -3.91 5.76
C GLY A 108 5.74 -3.41 4.94
N MET A 109 5.51 -2.41 4.08
CA MET A 109 6.56 -1.78 3.27
C MET A 109 7.66 -1.11 4.11
N ILE A 110 8.87 -1.04 3.54
CA ILE A 110 10.00 -0.30 4.11
C ILE A 110 9.65 1.19 4.21
N ALA A 111 10.20 1.89 5.21
CA ALA A 111 9.90 3.29 5.47
C ALA A 111 10.11 4.22 4.25
N SER A 112 11.18 3.98 3.46
CA SER A 112 11.47 4.76 2.25
C SER A 112 10.38 4.61 1.19
N ASP A 113 9.97 3.37 0.91
CA ASP A 113 8.95 3.08 -0.10
C ASP A 113 7.59 3.63 0.33
N LEU A 114 7.26 3.50 1.62
CA LEU A 114 6.05 4.06 2.18
C LEU A 114 6.04 5.59 2.13
N ALA A 115 7.19 6.24 2.34
CA ALA A 115 7.33 7.69 2.23
C ALA A 115 7.19 8.19 0.79
N GLU A 116 7.67 7.42 -0.19
CA GLU A 116 7.50 7.71 -1.61
C GLU A 116 6.04 7.54 -2.01
N LYS A 117 5.41 6.45 -1.60
CA LYS A 117 4.00 6.18 -1.88
C LYS A 117 3.05 7.22 -1.28
N ILE A 118 3.23 7.59 -0.01
CA ILE A 118 2.42 8.67 0.60
C ILE A 118 2.63 10.00 -0.14
N ARG A 119 3.85 10.27 -0.63
CA ARG A 119 4.11 11.49 -1.41
C ARG A 119 3.38 11.46 -2.76
N GLU A 120 3.43 10.35 -3.48
CA GLU A 120 2.68 10.15 -4.71
C GLU A 120 1.18 10.30 -4.47
N THR A 121 0.65 9.62 -3.45
CA THR A 121 -0.76 9.71 -3.08
C THR A 121 -1.13 11.15 -2.76
N ALA A 122 -0.31 11.88 -1.99
CA ALA A 122 -0.56 13.27 -1.66
C ALA A 122 -0.56 14.19 -2.90
N GLY A 123 0.35 13.96 -3.86
CA GLY A 123 0.38 14.70 -5.13
C GLY A 123 -0.87 14.43 -5.97
N LEU A 124 -1.25 13.16 -6.14
CA LEU A 124 -2.48 12.78 -6.83
C LEU A 124 -3.73 13.31 -6.11
N PHE A 125 -3.70 13.37 -4.78
CA PHE A 125 -4.78 13.92 -3.96
C PHE A 125 -4.95 15.42 -4.20
N GLU A 126 -3.85 16.16 -4.26
CA GLU A 126 -3.83 17.59 -4.56
C GLU A 126 -4.29 17.89 -5.99
N GLU A 127 -3.78 17.15 -6.99
CA GLU A 127 -4.18 17.28 -8.40
C GLU A 127 -5.67 17.02 -8.63
N ARG A 128 -6.26 16.10 -7.85
CA ARG A 128 -7.69 15.75 -7.93
C ARG A 128 -8.59 16.68 -7.11
N GLY A 129 -8.04 17.75 -6.53
CA GLY A 129 -8.80 18.75 -5.77
C GLY A 129 -9.15 18.30 -4.35
N GLY A 130 -8.38 17.39 -3.77
CA GLY A 130 -8.53 16.97 -2.39
C GLY A 130 -8.18 18.07 -1.39
N SER A 131 -8.61 17.89 -0.14
CA SER A 131 -8.38 18.87 0.92
C SER A 131 -6.90 19.13 1.18
N ALA A 132 -6.49 20.40 1.11
CA ALA A 132 -5.13 20.84 1.43
C ALA A 132 -4.69 20.46 2.85
N ASN A 133 -5.64 20.38 3.80
CA ASN A 133 -5.35 19.94 5.16
C ASN A 133 -4.94 18.45 5.21
N LEU A 134 -5.62 17.60 4.42
CA LEU A 134 -5.26 16.18 4.30
C LEU A 134 -3.89 16.02 3.64
N VAL A 135 -3.61 16.79 2.59
CA VAL A 135 -2.28 16.81 1.94
C VAL A 135 -1.19 17.17 2.95
N VAL A 136 -1.39 18.18 3.80
CA VAL A 136 -0.41 18.53 4.86
C VAL A 136 -0.21 17.40 5.86
N LYS A 137 -1.28 16.70 6.27
CA LYS A 137 -1.18 15.53 7.16
C LYS A 137 -0.40 14.39 6.51
N MET A 138 -0.62 14.11 5.23
CA MET A 138 0.15 13.13 4.46
C MET A 138 1.63 13.53 4.35
N GLN A 139 1.92 14.78 4.01
CA GLN A 139 3.30 15.29 3.90
C GLN A 139 4.05 15.29 5.24
N ARG A 140 3.32 15.40 6.36
CA ARG A 140 3.90 15.20 7.70
C ARG A 140 4.40 13.76 7.88
N TRP A 141 3.62 12.77 7.45
CA TRP A 141 4.04 11.37 7.48
C TRP A 141 5.21 11.08 6.55
N VAL A 142 5.26 11.69 5.36
CA VAL A 142 6.45 11.61 4.49
C VAL A 142 7.70 12.10 5.23
N ARG A 143 7.61 13.20 5.98
CA ARG A 143 8.73 13.71 6.79
C ARG A 143 9.11 12.74 7.90
N ILE A 144 8.15 12.19 8.64
CA ILE A 144 8.39 11.21 9.71
C ILE A 144 9.08 9.97 9.13
N LEU A 145 8.56 9.41 8.04
CA LEU A 145 9.10 8.20 7.42
C LEU A 145 10.50 8.40 6.83
N LYS A 146 10.81 9.61 6.34
CA LYS A 146 12.18 9.98 5.92
C LYS A 146 13.19 10.06 7.06
N THR A 147 12.75 10.12 8.33
CA THR A 147 13.68 10.08 9.47
C THR A 147 14.20 8.67 9.77
N TYR A 148 13.53 7.63 9.25
CA TYR A 148 14.02 6.26 9.32
C TYR A 148 15.12 6.06 8.27
N GLY A 149 16.06 5.15 8.54
CA GLY A 149 17.03 4.73 7.53
C GLY A 149 16.33 4.18 6.29
N ARG A 150 16.97 4.31 5.13
CA ARG A 150 16.40 3.92 3.83
C ARG A 150 15.86 2.48 3.78
N VAL A 151 16.43 1.59 4.59
CA VAL A 151 16.13 0.16 4.63
C VAL A 151 15.53 -0.25 5.98
N ASP A 152 15.28 0.71 6.87
CA ASP A 152 14.78 0.40 8.21
C ASP A 152 13.28 0.07 8.15
N PRO A 153 12.85 -1.01 8.84
CA PRO A 153 11.44 -1.26 9.02
C PRO A 153 10.81 -0.14 9.86
N VAL A 154 9.60 0.27 9.49
CA VAL A 154 8.84 1.26 10.25
C VAL A 154 8.52 0.69 11.64
N ASN A 155 8.71 1.49 12.69
CA ASN A 155 8.34 1.11 14.05
C ASN A 155 6.84 0.70 14.09
N PRO A 156 6.49 -0.46 14.68
CA PRO A 156 5.11 -0.92 14.79
C PRO A 156 4.13 0.10 15.38
N THR A 157 4.60 0.94 16.31
CA THR A 157 3.79 2.00 16.94
C THR A 157 3.41 3.08 15.94
N ASP A 158 4.37 3.52 15.13
CA ASP A 158 4.17 4.55 14.12
C ASP A 158 3.32 4.02 12.97
N LEU A 159 3.49 2.74 12.62
CA LEU A 159 2.65 2.06 11.64
C LEU A 159 1.19 1.95 12.11
N ALA A 160 0.96 1.59 13.38
CA ALA A 160 -0.38 1.57 13.97
C ALA A 160 -1.03 2.98 13.97
N LYS A 161 -0.24 4.01 14.28
CA LYS A 161 -0.70 5.40 14.23
C LYS A 161 -1.03 5.85 12.81
N LEU A 162 -0.18 5.54 11.84
CA LEU A 162 -0.43 5.85 10.43
C LEU A 162 -1.71 5.18 9.93
N ARG A 163 -1.97 3.92 10.31
CA ARG A 163 -3.23 3.23 10.00
C ARG A 163 -4.45 3.95 10.61
N SER A 164 -4.33 4.45 11.84
CA SER A 164 -5.40 5.26 12.46
C SER A 164 -5.63 6.56 11.69
N ASP A 165 -4.54 7.27 11.36
CA ASP A 165 -4.61 8.54 10.65
C ASP A 165 -5.23 8.36 9.25
N VAL A 166 -4.90 7.30 8.52
CA VAL A 166 -5.52 6.99 7.21
C VAL A 166 -7.03 6.76 7.34
N LYS A 167 -7.48 6.05 8.38
CA LYS A 167 -8.92 5.86 8.65
C LYS A 167 -9.61 7.18 8.97
N ASP A 168 -8.94 8.08 9.68
CA ASP A 168 -9.48 9.39 9.97
C ASP A 168 -9.51 10.27 8.71
N TRP A 169 -8.54 10.13 7.79
CA TRP A 169 -8.59 10.79 6.47
C TRP A 169 -9.75 10.28 5.61
N GLN A 170 -10.03 8.97 5.62
CA GLN A 170 -11.21 8.39 4.96
C GLN A 170 -12.52 8.96 5.55
N LYS A 171 -12.62 9.11 6.87
CA LYS A 171 -13.78 9.73 7.51
C LYS A 171 -13.93 11.21 7.14
N GLU A 172 -12.82 11.96 7.13
CA GLU A 172 -12.81 13.37 6.72
C GLU A 172 -13.26 13.53 5.27
N LEU A 173 -12.82 12.63 4.37
CA LEU A 173 -13.30 12.58 2.99
C LEU A 173 -14.80 12.25 2.90
N ALA A 174 -15.27 11.30 3.69
CA ALA A 174 -16.68 10.93 3.73
C ALA A 174 -17.58 12.08 4.25
N GLN A 175 -17.05 12.94 5.12
CA GLN A 175 -17.74 14.15 5.59
C GLN A 175 -17.77 15.28 4.55
N MET A 176 -16.90 15.23 3.53
CA MET A 176 -16.94 16.17 2.39
C MET A 176 -17.96 15.76 1.31
N ARG A 177 -18.60 14.59 1.46
CA ARG A 177 -19.60 14.04 0.53
C ARG A 177 -21.02 14.50 0.84
#